data_AF-A0A258YJR8-F1
#
_entry.id   AF-A0A258YJR8-F1
#
_cell.length_a   1.000
_cell.length_b   1.000
_cell.length_c   1.000
_cell.angle_alpha   90.00
_cell.angle_beta   90.00
_cell.angle_gamma   90.00
#
_symmetry.space_group_name_H-M   'P 1'
#
loop_
_entity.id
_entity.type
_entity.pdbx_description
1 polymer ?
#
loop_
_entity_poly.entity_id
_entity_poly.type
_entity_poly.pdbx_seq_one_letter_code
_entity_poly.pdbx_strand_id
1 'polypeptide(L)'
;MKKILNIFSVAAILLFAVSCKKSENSNPLTDIANFGKGAYITLASNINLNLNYAQVATSKVGVKVNQYNNGNDVDKIKVYVVQGANANPTSWKLVKTVTYAGEGTELSATGAEIATALGVAPSALSPGNFYTFYNQITTKSGETYDISNINSALESGSFYGVCFRWTASVVCPFVAPMAGTYKVIQDDWVDWSPGDLVQVTDGPGANQLNLSKIWPNPSYGDIGPNPLVITVDATTGNVTLPAGLIWATGYPGTASTGSGSTGLVFACTGRISLSVRILYNGGDAGFNKLILQKQ
;
A
#
# COMPACT_ATOMS: atom_id res chain seq x y z
N MET A 1 -4.95 14.75 86.73
CA MET A 1 -5.45 13.87 85.65
C MET A 1 -6.48 14.53 84.73
N LYS A 2 -7.54 15.20 85.24
CA LYS A 2 -8.55 15.88 84.39
C LYS A 2 -7.99 16.95 83.42
N LYS A 3 -6.96 17.70 83.81
CA LYS A 3 -6.36 18.73 82.94
C LYS A 3 -5.51 18.17 81.79
N ILE A 4 -4.89 16.99 81.96
CA ILE A 4 -4.08 16.33 80.93
C ILE A 4 -4.97 15.59 79.92
N LEU A 5 -6.08 15.02 80.38
CA LEU A 5 -7.07 14.36 79.52
C LEU A 5 -7.78 15.33 78.56
N ASN A 6 -8.02 16.58 79.01
CA ASN A 6 -8.61 17.62 78.18
C ASN A 6 -7.65 18.12 77.08
N ILE A 7 -6.35 18.17 77.34
CA ILE A 7 -5.35 18.58 76.34
C ILE A 7 -5.22 17.53 75.24
N PHE A 8 -5.20 16.23 75.60
CA PHE A 8 -5.19 15.15 74.62
C PHE A 8 -6.47 15.09 73.78
N SER A 9 -7.63 15.37 74.39
CA SER A 9 -8.91 15.38 73.68
C SER A 9 -9.01 16.53 72.66
N VAL A 10 -8.49 17.71 73.00
CA VAL A 10 -8.48 18.87 72.08
C VAL A 10 -7.43 18.69 70.98
N ALA A 11 -6.25 18.13 71.28
CA ALA A 11 -5.24 17.82 70.27
C ALA A 11 -5.68 16.72 69.29
N ALA A 12 -6.40 15.70 69.77
CA ALA A 12 -6.97 14.67 68.91
C ALA A 12 -8.04 15.24 67.95
N ILE A 13 -8.93 16.11 68.44
CA ILE A 13 -9.96 16.76 67.61
C ILE A 13 -9.33 17.70 66.55
N LEU A 14 -8.25 18.41 66.90
CA LEU A 14 -7.49 19.22 65.94
C LEU A 14 -6.81 18.36 64.87
N LEU A 15 -6.27 17.18 65.21
CA LEU A 15 -5.67 16.25 64.24
C LEU A 15 -6.70 15.64 63.26
N PHE A 16 -7.94 15.41 63.70
CA PHE A 16 -9.02 14.95 62.81
C PHE A 16 -9.61 16.05 61.91
N ALA A 17 -9.56 17.31 62.33
CA ALA A 17 -10.05 18.45 61.54
C ALA A 17 -9.13 18.80 60.35
N VAL A 18 -7.82 18.48 60.41
CA VAL A 18 -6.90 18.70 59.28
C VAL A 18 -6.87 17.52 58.29
N SER A 19 -7.21 16.30 58.76
CA SER A 19 -7.20 15.09 57.92
C SER A 19 -8.44 14.91 57.04
N CYS A 20 -9.41 15.81 57.10
CA CYS A 20 -10.63 15.79 56.29
C CYS A 20 -10.88 17.12 55.58
N LYS A 21 -9.84 17.80 55.11
CA LYS A 21 -10.02 18.69 53.96
C LYS A 21 -10.21 17.82 52.74
N LYS A 22 -11.47 17.59 52.35
CA LYS A 22 -11.82 17.09 51.03
C LYS A 22 -11.35 18.15 50.04
N SER A 23 -10.12 18.02 49.54
CA SER A 23 -9.69 18.78 48.38
C SER A 23 -10.71 18.51 47.28
N GLU A 24 -11.10 19.54 46.54
CA GLU A 24 -12.21 19.48 45.57
C GLU A 24 -11.98 18.47 44.43
N ASN A 25 -10.84 17.78 44.39
CA ASN A 25 -10.53 16.63 43.53
C ASN A 25 -9.85 15.51 44.34
N SER A 26 -10.61 14.77 45.14
CA SER A 26 -10.10 13.65 45.96
C SER A 26 -10.09 12.30 45.23
N ASN A 27 -10.62 12.23 44.00
CA ASN A 27 -10.50 11.03 43.18
C ASN A 27 -9.30 11.19 42.22
N PRO A 28 -8.16 10.54 42.46
CA PRO A 28 -7.03 10.62 41.54
C PRO A 28 -7.37 10.11 40.13
N LEU A 29 -8.44 9.34 39.96
CA LEU A 29 -8.88 8.83 38.66
C LEU A 29 -9.74 9.82 37.85
N THR A 30 -10.11 10.98 38.41
CA THR A 30 -10.92 11.99 37.68
C THR A 30 -10.09 13.09 37.03
N ASP A 31 -8.81 13.22 37.40
CA ASP A 31 -7.91 14.18 36.77
C ASP A 31 -7.04 13.45 35.73
N ILE A 32 -7.14 13.91 34.47
CA ILE A 32 -6.36 13.34 33.37
C ILE A 32 -4.84 13.46 33.60
N ALA A 33 -4.40 14.44 34.41
CA ALA A 33 -3.00 14.63 34.76
C ALA A 33 -2.43 13.51 35.64
N ASN A 34 -3.28 12.71 36.29
CA ASN A 34 -2.87 11.57 37.11
C ASN A 34 -2.71 10.28 36.30
N PHE A 35 -3.09 10.26 35.03
CA PHE A 35 -2.84 9.13 34.14
C PHE A 35 -1.46 9.27 33.48
N GLY A 36 -0.77 8.14 33.32
CA GLY A 36 0.47 8.09 32.55
C GLY A 36 0.23 8.56 31.11
N LYS A 37 1.17 9.32 30.56
CA LYS A 37 1.16 9.71 29.16
C LYS A 37 1.81 8.61 28.32
N GLY A 38 1.17 8.24 27.21
CA GLY A 38 1.78 7.42 26.17
C GLY A 38 2.43 8.27 25.09
N ALA A 39 2.94 7.64 24.04
CA ALA A 39 3.39 8.31 22.84
C ALA A 39 2.88 7.60 21.59
N TYR A 40 2.68 8.36 20.52
CA TYR A 40 2.43 7.83 19.18
C TYR A 40 2.85 8.85 18.13
N ILE A 41 3.00 8.36 16.91
CA ILE A 41 3.28 9.17 15.72
C ILE A 41 2.06 9.25 14.83
N THR A 42 1.90 10.37 14.14
CA THR A 42 0.82 10.63 13.20
C THR A 42 1.37 10.71 11.78
N LEU A 43 0.56 10.30 10.80
CA LEU A 43 0.91 10.43 9.40
C LEU A 43 0.78 11.90 8.98
N ALA A 44 1.90 12.53 8.63
CA ALA A 44 1.89 13.88 8.09
C ALA A 44 1.63 13.87 6.58
N SER A 45 2.32 13.00 5.84
CA SER A 45 2.11 12.82 4.39
C SER A 45 2.79 11.56 3.87
N ASN A 46 2.36 11.08 2.70
CA ASN A 46 3.07 10.04 1.96
C ASN A 46 4.18 10.67 1.10
N ILE A 47 5.36 10.06 1.08
CA ILE A 47 6.43 10.44 0.15
C ILE A 47 6.25 9.67 -1.15
N ASN A 48 6.24 8.35 -1.04
CA ASN A 48 5.98 7.40 -2.12
C ASN A 48 5.63 6.05 -1.50
N LEU A 49 4.59 5.38 -2.01
CA LEU A 49 4.18 4.05 -1.55
C LEU A 49 4.38 2.97 -2.61
N ASN A 50 5.08 3.31 -3.70
CA ASN A 50 5.24 2.45 -4.86
C ASN A 50 6.73 2.15 -5.12
N LEU A 51 7.15 0.92 -4.90
CA LEU A 51 8.47 0.44 -5.32
C LEU A 51 8.45 0.19 -6.82
N ASN A 52 9.21 0.95 -7.58
CA ASN A 52 9.37 0.73 -9.02
C ASN A 52 10.24 -0.50 -9.26
N TYR A 53 9.66 -1.59 -9.75
CA TYR A 53 10.36 -2.84 -9.99
C TYR A 53 11.55 -2.71 -10.96
N ALA A 54 11.43 -1.84 -11.98
CA ALA A 54 12.50 -1.64 -12.96
C ALA A 54 13.80 -1.11 -12.32
N GLN A 55 13.68 -0.48 -11.15
CA GLN A 55 14.78 0.05 -10.35
C GLN A 55 14.61 -0.39 -8.89
N VAL A 56 14.17 -1.64 -8.65
CA VAL A 56 13.65 -2.05 -7.35
C VAL A 56 14.65 -1.85 -6.21
N ALA A 57 15.94 -2.09 -6.46
CA ALA A 57 16.98 -1.93 -5.45
C ALA A 57 17.13 -0.48 -4.98
N THR A 58 16.99 0.50 -5.87
CA THR A 58 17.20 1.93 -5.58
C THR A 58 15.89 2.69 -5.37
N SER A 59 14.75 2.13 -5.77
CA SER A 59 13.43 2.73 -5.53
C SER A 59 13.18 2.88 -4.04
N LYS A 60 12.70 4.06 -3.63
CA LYS A 60 12.46 4.44 -2.24
C LYS A 60 10.97 4.59 -1.98
N VAL A 61 10.50 4.01 -0.89
CA VAL A 61 9.17 4.22 -0.34
C VAL A 61 9.27 4.83 1.05
N GLY A 62 8.25 5.57 1.46
CA GLY A 62 8.25 6.20 2.77
C GLY A 62 7.10 7.15 3.01
N VAL A 63 7.02 7.57 4.26
CA VAL A 63 6.06 8.52 4.81
C VAL A 63 6.79 9.56 5.65
N LYS A 64 6.15 10.69 5.87
CA LYS A 64 6.55 11.68 6.87
C LYS A 64 5.63 11.57 8.07
N VAL A 65 6.20 11.66 9.26
CA VAL A 65 5.45 11.56 10.52
C VAL A 65 5.74 12.71 11.47
N ASN A 66 4.76 12.97 12.34
CA ASN A 66 4.87 13.92 13.45
C ASN A 66 4.60 13.19 14.77
N GLN A 67 5.25 13.59 15.85
CA GLN A 67 4.88 13.11 17.19
C GLN A 67 3.54 13.72 17.62
N TYR A 68 2.80 13.02 18.47
CA TYR A 68 1.65 13.59 19.13
C TYR A 68 2.09 14.58 20.23
N ASN A 69 1.69 15.84 20.09
CA ASN A 69 2.19 16.94 20.93
C ASN A 69 1.82 16.84 22.42
N ASN A 70 0.79 16.07 22.80
CA ASN A 70 0.40 15.90 24.20
C ASN A 70 0.91 14.58 24.83
N GLY A 71 1.71 13.80 24.10
CA GLY A 71 2.31 12.55 24.57
C GLY A 71 3.74 12.71 25.12
N ASN A 72 4.39 11.59 25.39
CA ASN A 72 5.83 11.57 25.70
C ASN A 72 6.66 11.86 24.43
N ASP A 73 7.77 12.59 24.60
CA ASP A 73 8.69 12.91 23.51
C ASP A 73 9.29 11.65 22.88
N VAL A 74 9.23 11.57 21.55
CA VAL A 74 9.84 10.49 20.79
C VAL A 74 11.35 10.74 20.64
N ASP A 75 12.17 9.73 20.92
CA ASP A 75 13.62 9.72 20.67
C ASP A 75 13.92 9.12 19.29
N LYS A 76 13.47 7.89 19.06
CA LYS A 76 13.75 7.14 17.84
C LYS A 76 12.60 6.21 17.46
N ILE A 77 12.60 5.82 16.19
CA ILE A 77 11.57 5.03 15.55
C ILE A 77 12.26 3.88 14.84
N LYS A 78 12.00 2.65 15.26
CA LYS A 78 12.40 1.46 14.52
C LYS A 78 11.36 1.19 13.45
N VAL A 79 11.83 1.08 12.22
CA VAL A 79 11.00 0.77 11.05
C VAL A 79 11.23 -0.70 10.71
N TYR A 80 10.16 -1.48 10.79
CA TYR A 80 10.14 -2.89 10.45
C TYR A 80 9.35 -3.14 9.18
N VAL A 81 9.53 -4.31 8.56
CA VAL A 81 8.80 -4.75 7.38
C VAL A 81 8.39 -6.21 7.47
N VAL A 82 7.26 -6.52 6.83
CA VAL A 82 6.84 -7.88 6.45
C VAL A 82 6.32 -7.87 5.01
N GLN A 83 6.42 -9.00 4.32
CA GLN A 83 5.67 -9.20 3.08
C GLN A 83 4.21 -9.53 3.42
N GLY A 84 3.25 -8.91 2.72
CA GLY A 84 1.84 -9.02 3.05
C GLY A 84 1.48 -8.25 4.32
N ALA A 85 0.47 -8.72 5.06
CA ALA A 85 0.04 -8.15 6.33
C ALA A 85 0.20 -9.18 7.47
N ASN A 86 1.01 -8.86 8.48
CA ASN A 86 1.16 -9.68 9.68
C ASN A 86 1.41 -8.80 10.90
N ALA A 87 0.39 -8.63 11.73
CA ALA A 87 0.44 -7.77 12.90
C ALA A 87 1.20 -8.36 14.10
N ASN A 88 1.73 -9.59 14.00
CA ASN A 88 2.52 -10.20 15.07
C ASN A 88 3.97 -9.66 15.05
N PRO A 89 4.43 -8.94 16.09
CA PRO A 89 5.77 -8.35 16.12
C PRO A 89 6.93 -9.34 15.98
N THR A 90 6.73 -10.60 16.33
CA THR A 90 7.78 -11.63 16.19
C THR A 90 8.10 -11.96 14.73
N SER A 91 7.20 -11.62 13.79
CA SER A 91 7.38 -11.85 12.36
C SER A 91 8.12 -10.71 11.66
N TRP A 92 8.18 -9.54 12.30
CA TRP A 92 8.69 -8.31 11.72
C TRP A 92 10.20 -8.34 11.56
N LYS A 93 10.68 -7.80 10.43
CA LYS A 93 12.11 -7.67 10.16
C LYS A 93 12.53 -6.22 10.25
N LEU A 94 13.53 -5.92 11.08
CA LEU A 94 14.03 -4.56 11.25
C LEU A 94 14.70 -4.10 9.96
N VAL A 95 14.23 -2.99 9.41
CA VAL A 95 14.84 -2.33 8.24
C VAL A 95 15.89 -1.33 8.72
N LYS A 96 15.49 -0.43 9.62
CA LYS A 96 16.38 0.61 10.17
C LYS A 96 15.81 1.24 11.44
N THR A 97 16.66 2.01 12.11
CA THR A 97 16.26 2.89 13.21
C THR A 97 16.45 4.34 12.77
N VAL A 98 15.44 5.17 12.96
CA VAL A 98 15.40 6.59 12.58
C VAL A 98 15.30 7.44 13.85
N THR A 99 16.21 8.38 14.05
CA THR A 99 16.08 9.38 15.13
C THR A 99 14.97 10.36 14.77
N TYR A 100 14.09 10.67 15.73
CA TYR A 100 13.05 11.67 15.53
C TYR A 100 13.67 13.06 15.46
N ALA A 101 13.51 13.74 14.32
CA ALA A 101 14.15 15.01 14.02
C ALA A 101 13.18 16.22 14.09
N GLY A 102 11.95 15.99 14.55
CA GLY A 102 10.87 16.99 14.55
C GLY A 102 9.78 16.69 13.52
N GLU A 103 8.93 17.68 13.27
CA GLU A 103 7.83 17.55 12.31
C GLU A 103 8.33 17.18 10.92
N GLY A 104 7.65 16.24 10.27
CA GLY A 104 8.00 15.75 8.96
C GLY A 104 9.17 14.77 8.94
N THR A 105 9.52 14.17 10.09
CA THR A 105 10.52 13.09 10.16
C THR A 105 10.21 12.01 9.14
N GLU A 106 11.16 11.71 8.26
CA GLU A 106 11.00 10.74 7.18
C GLU A 106 11.24 9.31 7.70
N LEU A 107 10.24 8.45 7.51
CA LEU A 107 10.37 7.00 7.66
C LEU A 107 10.36 6.39 6.27
N SER A 108 11.53 5.97 5.79
CA SER A 108 11.67 5.45 4.43
C SER A 108 12.60 4.26 4.33
N ALA A 109 12.42 3.48 3.27
CA ALA A 109 13.25 2.34 2.92
C ALA A 109 13.39 2.23 1.41
N THR A 110 14.58 1.84 0.95
CA THR A 110 14.80 1.39 -0.43
C THR A 110 14.43 -0.08 -0.58
N GLY A 111 14.17 -0.54 -1.80
CA GLY A 111 13.97 -1.97 -2.03
C GLY A 111 15.19 -2.82 -1.64
N ALA A 112 16.41 -2.30 -1.73
CA ALA A 112 17.59 -3.01 -1.23
C ALA A 112 17.57 -3.20 0.30
N GLU A 113 17.15 -2.18 1.06
CA GLU A 113 17.04 -2.27 2.51
C GLU A 113 15.92 -3.24 2.93
N ILE A 114 14.78 -3.22 2.21
CA ILE A 114 13.67 -4.15 2.44
C ILE A 114 14.12 -5.60 2.17
N ALA A 115 14.76 -5.83 1.02
CA ALA A 115 15.24 -7.16 0.63
C ALA A 115 16.27 -7.70 1.64
N THR A 116 17.19 -6.84 2.10
CA THR A 116 18.17 -7.19 3.13
C THR A 116 17.49 -7.59 4.44
N ALA A 117 16.51 -6.81 4.91
CA ALA A 117 15.78 -7.12 6.13
C ALA A 117 15.02 -8.47 6.03
N LEU A 118 14.46 -8.77 4.85
CA LEU A 118 13.74 -10.01 4.58
C LEU A 118 14.66 -11.21 4.29
N GLY A 119 15.96 -10.99 4.09
CA GLY A 119 16.91 -12.05 3.74
C GLY A 119 16.76 -12.57 2.30
N VAL A 120 16.33 -11.71 1.37
CA VAL A 120 16.12 -12.04 -0.04
C VAL A 120 16.90 -11.10 -0.97
N ALA A 121 17.03 -11.46 -2.24
CA ALA A 121 17.57 -10.56 -3.26
C ALA A 121 16.52 -9.49 -3.64
N PRO A 122 16.90 -8.25 -4.04
CA PRO A 122 15.94 -7.24 -4.47
C PRO A 122 15.04 -7.69 -5.64
N SER A 123 15.54 -8.55 -6.53
CA SER A 123 14.76 -9.13 -7.63
C SER A 123 13.62 -10.06 -7.18
N ALA A 124 13.65 -10.54 -5.94
CA ALA A 124 12.56 -11.32 -5.35
C ALA A 124 11.36 -10.45 -4.92
N LEU A 125 11.53 -9.12 -4.88
CA LEU A 125 10.43 -8.18 -4.63
C LEU A 125 9.61 -8.04 -5.93
N SER A 126 8.76 -9.01 -6.21
CA SER A 126 8.04 -9.10 -7.49
C SER A 126 6.86 -8.12 -7.61
N PRO A 127 6.51 -7.67 -8.84
CA PRO A 127 5.35 -6.81 -9.08
C PRO A 127 4.05 -7.43 -8.55
N GLY A 128 3.19 -6.60 -7.96
CA GLY A 128 1.93 -7.02 -7.34
C GLY A 128 2.06 -7.45 -5.87
N ASN A 129 3.27 -7.74 -5.39
CA ASN A 129 3.51 -7.92 -3.96
C ASN A 129 3.38 -6.58 -3.22
N PHE A 130 2.93 -6.64 -1.97
CA PHE A 130 2.95 -5.52 -1.05
C PHE A 130 3.69 -5.86 0.24
N TYR A 131 4.19 -4.82 0.89
CA TYR A 131 4.99 -4.89 2.10
C TYR A 131 4.40 -3.93 3.12
N THR A 132 4.01 -4.46 4.28
CA THR A 132 3.55 -3.62 5.38
C THR A 132 4.73 -3.27 6.27
N PHE A 133 4.91 -1.98 6.48
CA PHE A 133 5.85 -1.41 7.43
C PHE A 133 5.18 -1.24 8.78
N TYR A 134 5.88 -1.61 9.83
CA TYR A 134 5.45 -1.41 11.22
C TYR A 134 6.47 -0.52 11.93
N ASN A 135 5.98 0.48 12.66
CA ASN A 135 6.80 1.42 13.37
C ASN A 135 6.72 1.13 14.88
N GLN A 136 7.87 0.99 15.52
CA GLN A 136 7.98 0.96 16.98
C GLN A 136 8.70 2.24 17.42
N ILE A 137 8.04 3.04 18.25
CA ILE A 137 8.65 4.23 18.80
C ILE A 137 9.39 3.88 20.09
N THR A 138 10.43 4.64 20.39
CA THR A 138 11.10 4.69 21.70
C THR A 138 11.09 6.13 22.16
N THR A 139 10.59 6.40 23.36
CA THR A 139 10.58 7.74 23.94
C THR A 139 11.94 8.11 24.52
N LYS A 140 12.15 9.39 24.84
CA LYS A 140 13.36 9.84 25.57
C LYS A 140 13.48 9.22 26.97
N SER A 141 12.38 8.76 27.56
CA SER A 141 12.35 8.01 28.83
C SER A 141 12.65 6.52 28.66
N GLY A 142 12.80 6.02 27.43
CA GLY A 142 13.11 4.62 27.13
C GLY A 142 11.91 3.70 26.99
N GLU A 143 10.69 4.21 27.12
CA GLU A 143 9.47 3.45 26.87
C GLU A 143 9.30 3.15 25.38
N THR A 144 8.65 2.04 25.06
CA THR A 144 8.43 1.64 23.66
C THR A 144 6.94 1.46 23.37
N TYR A 145 6.51 1.90 22.19
CA TYR A 145 5.12 1.74 21.76
C TYR A 145 5.06 1.26 20.31
N ASP A 146 4.23 0.26 20.05
CA ASP A 146 3.87 -0.25 18.73
C ASP A 146 2.46 -0.85 18.79
N ILE A 147 1.97 -1.43 17.69
CA ILE A 147 0.59 -1.94 17.64
C ILE A 147 0.29 -3.06 18.65
N SER A 148 1.29 -3.68 19.27
CA SER A 148 1.10 -4.77 20.23
C SER A 148 0.83 -4.31 21.66
N ASN A 149 1.13 -3.05 22.00
CA ASN A 149 1.01 -2.53 23.36
C ASN A 149 0.25 -1.20 23.46
N ILE A 150 -0.50 -0.86 22.42
CA ILE A 150 -1.45 0.26 22.40
C ILE A 150 -2.89 -0.24 22.33
N ASN A 151 -3.84 0.66 22.59
CA ASN A 151 -5.26 0.37 22.40
C ASN A 151 -5.58 0.22 20.90
N SER A 152 -6.27 -0.86 20.52
CA SER A 152 -6.65 -1.10 19.12
C SER A 152 -7.54 0.00 18.52
N ALA A 153 -8.38 0.65 19.33
CA ALA A 153 -9.20 1.77 18.88
C ALA A 153 -8.38 3.02 18.54
N LEU A 154 -7.24 3.21 19.23
CA LEU A 154 -6.27 4.26 18.87
C LEU A 154 -5.64 3.96 17.51
N GLU A 155 -5.28 2.69 17.27
CA GLU A 155 -4.68 2.26 16.00
C GLU A 155 -5.65 2.36 14.81
N SER A 156 -6.89 1.89 14.97
CA SER A 156 -7.86 1.82 13.87
C SER A 156 -8.63 3.12 13.62
N GLY A 157 -8.64 4.04 14.60
CA GLY A 157 -9.42 5.28 14.53
C GLY A 157 -8.78 6.30 13.60
N SER A 158 -9.36 6.54 12.43
CA SER A 158 -8.86 7.52 11.45
C SER A 158 -8.74 8.94 12.01
N PHE A 159 -9.57 9.30 12.99
CA PHE A 159 -9.51 10.60 13.69
C PHE A 159 -8.17 10.84 14.40
N TYR A 160 -7.50 9.78 14.87
CA TYR A 160 -6.22 9.92 15.58
C TYR A 160 -5.02 10.05 14.64
N GLY A 161 -5.20 9.75 13.35
CA GLY A 161 -4.15 9.87 12.33
C GLY A 161 -2.90 9.02 12.60
N VAL A 162 -3.02 7.97 13.43
CA VAL A 162 -1.91 7.17 13.94
C VAL A 162 -1.17 6.46 12.81
N CYS A 163 0.15 6.51 12.83
CA CYS A 163 1.02 5.92 11.81
C CYS A 163 1.94 4.84 12.42
N PHE A 164 1.36 3.83 13.08
CA PHE A 164 2.12 2.65 13.49
C PHE A 164 2.31 1.63 12.37
N ARG A 165 1.57 1.75 11.26
CA ARG A 165 1.81 0.98 10.05
C ARG A 165 1.47 1.76 8.78
N TRP A 166 2.11 1.38 7.69
CA TRP A 166 1.82 1.85 6.34
C TRP A 166 2.23 0.77 5.34
N THR A 167 1.71 0.80 4.12
CA THR A 167 1.97 -0.25 3.13
C THR A 167 2.57 0.34 1.87
N ALA A 168 3.54 -0.37 1.31
CA ALA A 168 4.06 -0.09 -0.02
C ALA A 168 3.87 -1.29 -0.95
N SER A 169 3.63 -1.02 -2.22
CA SER A 169 3.44 -2.04 -3.25
C SER A 169 4.56 -2.00 -4.27
N VAL A 170 4.96 -3.16 -4.77
CA VAL A 170 5.85 -3.23 -5.94
C VAL A 170 5.00 -3.06 -7.19
N VAL A 171 5.28 -1.99 -7.91
CA VAL A 171 4.59 -1.64 -9.15
C VAL A 171 5.56 -1.70 -10.32
N CYS A 172 5.00 -1.86 -11.51
CA CYS A 172 5.70 -1.61 -12.75
C CYS A 172 4.99 -0.47 -13.46
N PRO A 173 5.42 0.78 -13.22
CA PRO A 173 4.83 1.93 -13.89
C PRO A 173 4.89 1.73 -15.39
N PHE A 174 3.84 2.16 -16.08
CA PHE A 174 3.85 2.12 -17.54
C PHE A 174 4.81 3.17 -18.06
N VAL A 175 5.72 2.75 -18.96
CA VAL A 175 6.65 3.63 -19.64
C VAL A 175 6.62 3.25 -21.12
N ALA A 176 6.21 4.18 -21.97
CA ALA A 176 6.32 4.06 -23.41
C ALA A 176 7.79 4.30 -23.86
N PRO A 177 8.22 3.79 -25.03
CA PRO A 177 7.47 2.92 -25.93
C PRO A 177 7.43 1.46 -25.45
N MET A 178 6.27 0.83 -25.59
CA MET A 178 6.06 -0.59 -25.31
C MET A 178 5.86 -1.41 -26.57
N ALA A 179 5.85 -0.78 -27.76
CA ALA A 179 5.90 -1.46 -29.03
C ALA A 179 7.03 -2.50 -29.13
N GLY A 180 6.78 -3.57 -29.88
CA GLY A 180 7.76 -4.62 -30.18
C GLY A 180 7.14 -5.99 -30.42
N THR A 181 8.02 -6.99 -30.49
CA THR A 181 7.65 -8.40 -30.63
C THR A 181 7.35 -9.00 -29.26
N TYR A 182 6.20 -9.67 -29.15
CA TYR A 182 5.77 -10.35 -27.94
C TYR A 182 5.49 -11.81 -28.25
N LYS A 183 5.87 -12.68 -27.31
CA LYS A 183 5.48 -14.09 -27.32
C LYS A 183 4.12 -14.24 -26.66
N VAL A 184 3.24 -14.99 -27.31
CA VAL A 184 1.94 -15.39 -26.75
C VAL A 184 2.18 -16.42 -25.66
N ILE A 185 1.71 -16.13 -24.45
CA ILE A 185 1.71 -17.06 -23.31
C ILE A 185 0.35 -17.74 -23.20
N GLN A 186 -0.72 -16.98 -23.40
CA GLN A 186 -2.09 -17.46 -23.41
C GLN A 186 -2.92 -16.59 -24.33
N ASP A 187 -3.78 -17.25 -25.11
CA ASP A 187 -4.76 -16.66 -26.00
C ASP A 187 -6.00 -17.56 -25.92
N ASP A 188 -7.03 -17.12 -25.20
CA ASP A 188 -8.29 -17.87 -25.08
C ASP A 188 -9.18 -17.76 -26.33
N TRP A 189 -8.86 -16.83 -27.25
CA TRP A 189 -9.54 -16.70 -28.54
C TRP A 189 -9.08 -17.75 -29.55
N VAL A 190 -7.92 -18.36 -29.30
CA VAL A 190 -7.34 -19.42 -30.14
C VAL A 190 -6.94 -18.88 -31.53
N ASP A 191 -6.65 -17.58 -31.63
CA ASP A 191 -6.10 -16.95 -32.84
C ASP A 191 -4.59 -17.20 -32.98
N TRP A 192 -3.92 -17.41 -31.84
CA TRP A 192 -2.49 -17.71 -31.72
C TRP A 192 -2.25 -18.85 -30.74
N SER A 193 -1.23 -19.66 -31.00
CA SER A 193 -0.77 -20.70 -30.08
C SER A 193 0.23 -20.14 -29.07
N PRO A 194 0.27 -20.66 -27.82
CA PRO A 194 1.35 -20.34 -26.90
C PRO A 194 2.73 -20.61 -27.52
N GLY A 195 3.58 -19.59 -27.54
CA GLY A 195 4.88 -19.60 -28.22
C GLY A 195 4.94 -18.74 -29.47
N ASP A 196 3.80 -18.44 -30.10
CA ASP A 196 3.76 -17.60 -31.31
C ASP A 196 4.22 -16.18 -31.02
N LEU A 197 4.75 -15.51 -32.05
CA LEU A 197 5.25 -14.14 -31.97
C LEU A 197 4.27 -13.18 -32.63
N VAL A 198 3.83 -12.18 -31.87
CA VAL A 198 2.89 -11.14 -32.31
C VAL A 198 3.49 -9.75 -32.13
N GLN A 199 2.98 -8.77 -32.88
CA GLN A 199 3.44 -7.38 -32.81
C GLN A 199 2.48 -6.53 -31.98
N VAL A 200 2.99 -5.95 -30.90
CA VAL A 200 2.32 -4.87 -30.17
C VAL A 200 2.86 -3.55 -30.71
N THR A 201 1.99 -2.58 -30.92
CA THR A 201 2.38 -1.20 -31.28
C THR A 201 1.94 -0.23 -30.20
N ASP A 202 2.60 0.92 -30.10
CA ASP A 202 2.11 1.99 -29.22
C ASP A 202 0.82 2.57 -29.80
N GLY A 203 -0.08 3.00 -28.90
CA GLY A 203 -1.29 3.72 -29.27
C GLY A 203 -0.99 5.20 -29.57
N PRO A 204 -2.00 5.95 -30.03
CA PRO A 204 -1.83 7.36 -30.39
C PRO A 204 -1.58 8.27 -29.17
N GLY A 205 -1.97 7.85 -27.96
CA GLY A 205 -1.75 8.58 -26.70
C GLY A 205 -0.58 8.04 -25.85
N ALA A 206 -0.11 8.87 -24.91
CA ALA A 206 1.09 8.62 -24.10
C ALA A 206 1.08 7.34 -23.24
N ASN A 207 -0.11 6.81 -22.90
CA ASN A 207 -0.27 5.58 -22.12
C ASN A 207 -1.17 4.57 -22.84
N GLN A 208 -1.01 4.46 -24.14
CA GLN A 208 -1.85 3.58 -24.95
C GLN A 208 -1.02 2.50 -25.64
N LEU A 209 -1.62 1.32 -25.76
CA LEU A 209 -1.10 0.24 -26.60
C LEU A 209 -2.15 -0.14 -27.63
N ASN A 210 -1.69 -0.38 -28.86
CA ASN A 210 -2.51 -0.81 -29.97
C ASN A 210 -2.24 -2.30 -30.25
N LEU A 211 -3.29 -3.10 -30.07
CA LEU A 211 -3.32 -4.55 -30.20
C LEU A 211 -3.98 -5.00 -31.50
N SER A 212 -4.31 -4.08 -32.42
CA SER A 212 -5.01 -4.41 -33.67
C SER A 212 -4.23 -5.35 -34.59
N LYS A 213 -2.91 -5.44 -34.43
CA LYS A 213 -2.06 -6.40 -35.18
C LYS A 213 -2.05 -7.81 -34.58
N ILE A 214 -2.62 -7.95 -33.41
CA ILE A 214 -2.75 -9.23 -32.70
C ILE A 214 -4.12 -9.80 -32.99
N TRP A 215 -5.15 -8.94 -33.06
CA TRP A 215 -6.51 -9.40 -33.20
C TRP A 215 -7.39 -8.52 -34.11
N PRO A 216 -8.07 -9.12 -35.13
CA PRO A 216 -8.00 -10.53 -35.55
C PRO A 216 -6.61 -10.90 -36.07
N ASN A 217 -6.26 -12.19 -36.01
CA ASN A 217 -5.09 -12.66 -36.75
C ASN A 217 -5.31 -12.33 -38.24
N PRO A 218 -4.39 -11.62 -38.92
CA PRO A 218 -4.58 -11.22 -40.32
C PRO A 218 -4.79 -12.39 -41.28
N SER A 219 -4.46 -13.62 -40.87
CA SER A 219 -4.69 -14.84 -41.64
C SER A 219 -6.15 -15.29 -41.63
N TYR A 220 -6.95 -14.85 -40.65
CA TYR A 220 -8.30 -15.35 -40.40
C TYR A 220 -9.39 -14.26 -40.45
N GLY A 221 -9.06 -12.98 -40.22
CA GLY A 221 -10.06 -11.91 -40.23
C GLY A 221 -9.48 -10.54 -40.53
N ASP A 222 -10.39 -9.58 -40.71
CA ASP A 222 -10.05 -8.20 -41.04
C ASP A 222 -10.12 -7.31 -39.80
N ILE A 223 -9.12 -6.44 -39.66
CA ILE A 223 -9.19 -5.34 -38.70
C ILE A 223 -10.38 -4.46 -39.11
N GLY A 224 -11.31 -4.30 -38.17
CA GLY A 224 -12.51 -3.51 -38.35
C GLY A 224 -12.23 -2.00 -38.38
N PRO A 225 -13.28 -1.17 -38.35
CA PRO A 225 -13.16 0.28 -38.57
C PRO A 225 -12.41 1.02 -37.47
N ASN A 226 -12.28 0.45 -36.26
CA ASN A 226 -11.62 1.10 -35.13
C ASN A 226 -10.44 0.24 -34.63
N PRO A 227 -9.31 0.85 -34.28
CA PRO A 227 -8.20 0.11 -33.71
C PRO A 227 -8.50 -0.37 -32.29
N LEU A 228 -8.04 -1.58 -31.95
CA LEU A 228 -8.09 -2.12 -30.60
C LEU A 228 -7.00 -1.46 -29.73
N VAL A 229 -7.34 -0.30 -29.17
CA VAL A 229 -6.44 0.48 -28.31
C VAL A 229 -6.85 0.34 -26.84
N ILE A 230 -5.90 -0.09 -26.01
CA ILE A 230 -6.04 -0.08 -24.56
C ILE A 230 -5.37 1.17 -23.97
N THR A 231 -5.94 1.69 -22.89
CA THR A 231 -5.32 2.76 -22.08
C THR A 231 -4.79 2.16 -20.79
N VAL A 232 -3.57 2.54 -20.40
CA VAL A 232 -2.90 2.05 -19.21
C VAL A 232 -2.77 3.19 -18.20
N ASP A 233 -3.14 2.95 -16.95
CA ASP A 233 -2.81 3.87 -15.86
C ASP A 233 -1.30 3.86 -15.65
N ALA A 234 -0.66 5.02 -15.81
CA ALA A 234 0.79 5.14 -15.80
C ALA A 234 1.44 4.70 -14.48
N THR A 235 0.71 4.83 -13.37
CA THR A 235 1.23 4.58 -12.02
C THR A 235 1.08 3.11 -11.64
N THR A 236 -0.07 2.53 -11.96
CA THR A 236 -0.51 1.22 -11.46
C THR A 236 -0.38 0.12 -12.51
N GLY A 237 -0.31 0.46 -13.79
CA GLY A 237 -0.33 -0.50 -14.90
C GLY A 237 -1.74 -1.05 -15.20
N ASN A 238 -2.79 -0.57 -14.52
CA ASN A 238 -4.16 -1.01 -14.74
C ASN A 238 -4.64 -0.63 -16.15
N VAL A 239 -5.32 -1.56 -16.82
CA VAL A 239 -5.82 -1.37 -18.18
C VAL A 239 -7.29 -0.99 -18.16
N THR A 240 -7.63 0.03 -18.96
CA THR A 240 -8.99 0.38 -19.36
C THR A 240 -9.16 0.13 -20.85
N LEU A 241 -10.23 -0.56 -21.21
CA LEU A 241 -10.66 -0.78 -22.59
C LEU A 241 -12.11 -0.28 -22.73
N PRO A 242 -12.44 0.54 -23.73
CA PRO A 242 -13.82 1.02 -23.93
C PRO A 242 -14.75 -0.16 -24.20
N ALA A 243 -15.99 -0.09 -23.72
CA ALA A 243 -17.05 -1.03 -24.06
C ALA A 243 -17.75 -0.61 -25.36
N GLY A 244 -18.24 -1.59 -26.12
CA GLY A 244 -18.92 -1.39 -27.41
C GLY A 244 -17.98 -1.06 -28.57
N LEU A 245 -16.66 -1.16 -28.39
CA LEU A 245 -15.70 -0.92 -29.45
C LEU A 245 -15.76 -2.07 -30.44
N ILE A 246 -16.21 -1.81 -31.66
CA ILE A 246 -16.10 -2.75 -32.78
C ILE A 246 -14.72 -2.59 -33.40
N TRP A 247 -13.85 -3.60 -33.23
CA TRP A 247 -12.48 -3.56 -33.75
C TRP A 247 -12.17 -4.64 -34.79
N ALA A 248 -13.04 -5.64 -34.97
CA ALA A 248 -12.82 -6.73 -35.92
C ALA A 248 -14.09 -7.09 -36.71
N THR A 249 -13.88 -7.50 -37.96
CA THR A 249 -14.91 -8.05 -38.85
C THR A 249 -14.36 -9.25 -39.61
N GLY A 250 -15.24 -10.12 -40.12
CA GLY A 250 -14.85 -11.11 -41.14
C GLY A 250 -14.59 -12.54 -40.66
N TYR A 251 -14.45 -12.82 -39.35
CA TYR A 251 -14.45 -14.22 -38.85
C TYR A 251 -14.58 -14.30 -37.31
N PRO A 252 -15.61 -14.95 -36.72
CA PRO A 252 -16.85 -15.48 -37.30
C PRO A 252 -17.95 -14.41 -37.49
N GLY A 253 -17.58 -13.12 -37.55
CA GLY A 253 -18.52 -12.01 -37.71
C GLY A 253 -17.93 -10.70 -37.19
N THR A 254 -18.77 -9.84 -36.63
CA THR A 254 -18.33 -8.60 -35.96
C THR A 254 -18.00 -8.88 -34.51
N ALA A 255 -16.78 -8.55 -34.08
CA ALA A 255 -16.37 -8.63 -32.69
C ALA A 255 -16.35 -7.25 -32.05
N SER A 256 -16.88 -7.14 -30.83
CA SER A 256 -16.87 -5.91 -30.05
C SER A 256 -16.61 -6.14 -28.58
N THR A 257 -16.13 -5.12 -27.88
CA THR A 257 -15.76 -5.23 -26.47
C THR A 257 -16.98 -5.11 -25.57
N GLY A 258 -17.04 -5.89 -24.50
CA GLY A 258 -18.04 -5.79 -23.46
C GLY A 258 -17.56 -4.96 -22.27
N SER A 259 -18.51 -4.53 -21.44
CA SER A 259 -18.22 -3.88 -20.16
C SER A 259 -17.55 -4.85 -19.18
N GLY A 260 -16.71 -4.32 -18.29
CA GLY A 260 -15.99 -5.09 -17.28
C GLY A 260 -14.66 -5.69 -17.74
N SER A 261 -14.20 -5.37 -18.95
CA SER A 261 -12.85 -5.73 -19.41
C SER A 261 -11.78 -5.13 -18.48
N THR A 262 -10.80 -5.93 -18.08
CA THR A 262 -9.73 -5.54 -17.15
C THR A 262 -8.37 -6.02 -17.63
N GLY A 263 -7.29 -5.53 -17.02
CA GLY A 263 -5.96 -6.03 -17.30
C GLY A 263 -4.86 -5.28 -16.58
N LEU A 264 -3.65 -5.80 -16.70
CA LEU A 264 -2.41 -5.23 -16.16
C LEU A 264 -1.34 -5.23 -17.24
N VAL A 265 -0.62 -4.11 -17.34
CA VAL A 265 0.60 -3.98 -18.15
C VAL A 265 1.76 -3.70 -17.22
N PHE A 266 2.71 -4.62 -17.19
CA PHE A 266 3.94 -4.50 -16.44
C PHE A 266 5.07 -4.11 -17.40
N ALA A 267 5.29 -2.81 -17.61
CA ALA A 267 6.26 -2.33 -18.60
C ALA A 267 7.69 -2.78 -18.29
N CYS A 268 8.06 -2.80 -17.01
CA CYS A 268 9.35 -3.29 -16.49
C CYS A 268 9.73 -4.72 -16.94
N THR A 269 8.74 -5.61 -17.10
CA THR A 269 8.92 -7.02 -17.47
C THR A 269 8.41 -7.27 -18.89
N GLY A 270 7.87 -6.25 -19.56
CA GLY A 270 7.21 -6.42 -20.86
C GLY A 270 6.02 -7.38 -20.83
N ARG A 271 5.31 -7.49 -19.70
CA ARG A 271 4.17 -8.43 -19.59
C ARG A 271 2.86 -7.69 -19.76
N ILE A 272 2.00 -8.18 -20.64
CA ILE A 272 0.64 -7.68 -20.84
C ILE A 272 -0.31 -8.83 -20.46
N SER A 273 -1.26 -8.58 -19.57
CA SER A 273 -2.25 -9.57 -19.13
C SER A 273 -3.63 -8.92 -19.14
N LEU A 274 -4.48 -9.34 -20.07
CA LEU A 274 -5.83 -8.80 -20.26
C LEU A 274 -6.87 -9.87 -20.02
N SER A 275 -8.03 -9.45 -19.55
CA SER A 275 -9.26 -10.23 -19.49
C SER A 275 -10.34 -9.38 -20.15
N VAL A 276 -10.56 -9.62 -21.44
CA VAL A 276 -11.46 -8.80 -22.26
C VAL A 276 -12.80 -9.52 -22.37
N ARG A 277 -13.90 -8.82 -22.10
CA ARG A 277 -15.23 -9.33 -22.39
C ARG A 277 -15.52 -9.12 -23.87
N ILE A 278 -16.03 -10.13 -24.56
CA ILE A 278 -16.27 -10.03 -26.01
C ILE A 278 -17.71 -10.34 -26.35
N LEU A 279 -18.21 -9.56 -27.31
CA LEU A 279 -19.49 -9.77 -27.94
C LEU A 279 -19.25 -10.10 -29.42
N TYR A 280 -19.60 -11.31 -29.86
CA TYR A 280 -19.59 -11.71 -31.27
C TYR A 280 -21.00 -11.61 -31.84
N ASN A 281 -21.18 -10.80 -32.89
CA ASN A 281 -22.49 -10.55 -33.51
C ASN A 281 -23.56 -10.15 -32.45
N GLY A 282 -23.14 -9.48 -31.38
CA GLY A 282 -24.00 -9.09 -30.25
C GLY A 282 -24.19 -10.16 -29.16
N GLY A 283 -23.76 -11.41 -29.38
CA GLY A 283 -23.79 -12.48 -28.38
C GLY A 283 -22.58 -12.45 -27.46
N ASP A 284 -22.79 -12.59 -26.15
CA ASP A 284 -21.72 -12.58 -25.15
C ASP A 284 -20.91 -13.88 -25.17
N ALA A 285 -19.62 -13.78 -25.47
CA ALA A 285 -18.67 -14.87 -25.46
C ALA A 285 -17.83 -14.93 -24.18
N GLY A 286 -18.20 -14.13 -23.16
CA GLY A 286 -17.56 -14.12 -21.86
C GLY A 286 -16.23 -13.37 -21.85
N PHE A 287 -15.45 -13.63 -20.80
CA PHE A 287 -14.13 -13.05 -20.58
C PHE A 287 -13.04 -13.96 -21.10
N ASN A 288 -12.32 -13.51 -22.12
CA ASN A 288 -11.20 -14.23 -22.71
C ASN A 288 -9.88 -13.55 -22.31
N LYS A 289 -8.86 -14.37 -22.02
CA LYS A 289 -7.56 -13.89 -21.54
C LYS A 289 -6.53 -13.78 -22.66
N LEU A 290 -5.82 -12.65 -22.66
CA LEU A 290 -4.62 -12.42 -23.48
C LEU A 290 -3.44 -12.23 -22.56
N ILE A 291 -2.44 -13.10 -22.63
CA ILE A 291 -1.19 -12.93 -21.89
C ILE A 291 -0.04 -12.93 -22.88
N LEU A 292 0.70 -11.83 -22.90
CA LEU A 292 1.83 -11.60 -23.79
C LEU A 292 3.08 -11.30 -22.98
N GLN A 293 4.23 -11.71 -23.52
CA GLN A 293 5.54 -11.49 -22.93
C GLN A 293 6.51 -10.92 -23.98
N LYS A 294 6.96 -9.68 -23.80
CA LYS A 294 7.94 -9.03 -24.68
C LYS A 294 9.20 -9.89 -24.77
N GLN A 295 9.75 -10.01 -25.98
CA GLN A 295 11.01 -10.72 -26.27
C GLN A 295 12.19 -9.75 -26.29
#